data_AF-A0A4Y2VPE2-F1
#
_entry.id   AF-A0A4Y2VPE2-F1
#
_cell.length_a   1.000
_cell.length_b   1.000
_cell.length_c   1.000
_cell.angle_alpha   90.00
_cell.angle_beta   90.00
_cell.angle_gamma   90.00
#
_symmetry.space_group_name_H-M   'P 1'
#
loop_
_entity.id
_entity.type
_entity.pdbx_description
1 polymer ?
#
loop_
_entity_poly.entity_id
_entity_poly.type
_entity_poly.pdbx_seq_one_letter_code
_entity_poly.pdbx_strand_id
1 'polypeptide(L)'
;MIGKISTNHEPIPLDLNGDKNTYVNIPIQEERKAIQKTRNTSPGADCIPAKWFKKLSIVHLLKLTGFFQEICSSTDIPEQWKHSVIVPVPKPNKDKSKINSYRPIALTSVCSKIFERILVQRITHHLIVNKKIPSYIYGFLPLRDNQLAIYGINIAITEAHHQKKLSESIWKSKVRTTLAVGKSWHPYSFKKQNRLSLLLRPPNPTEGTRIDPITSDHIITLPNILDVLHKDICEIHLASFGFQDKAQPTFMIKALFEETISEEFQDYFIIATDASKSHIYTSIAGTSNLRSFPFRIHPINSIFTAEALAIFQAIDDLSVPDSDLLILTDSFSVLQTLKNLSIKSPKVILRLAHKILMRTKFHQKIALVWTPGHSNITWIERTYSLAKNVTDSNLYIEWIAVEDICSYYSNLSIQKPIENFRNSKYLEILGDLLSILSLAPWLKNRHEDIIITRILTRMIITPALLHRFGLHNNPFCSVCNQENTIEHILLICKKYLPHRRIFWLKLNLNLQIFSSYKVFLHTICSSKRHLQVFLQMMKLFDIY
;
A
#
# COMPACT_ATOMS: atom_id res chain seq x y z
N MET A 1 40.26 3.37 4.60
CA MET A 1 40.05 2.48 3.43
C MET A 1 38.60 2.00 3.47
N ILE A 2 37.84 2.16 2.38
CA ILE A 2 36.42 1.73 2.33
C ILE A 2 36.36 0.34 1.72
N GLY A 3 35.97 -0.67 2.51
CA GLY A 3 35.78 -2.03 2.03
C GLY A 3 34.67 -2.08 0.98
N LYS A 4 35.00 -2.55 -0.23
CA LYS A 4 33.98 -2.89 -1.24
C LYS A 4 33.18 -4.08 -0.74
N ILE A 5 31.96 -3.85 -0.26
CA ILE A 5 30.98 -4.92 -0.06
C ILE A 5 30.62 -5.46 -1.45
N SER A 6 31.21 -6.58 -1.85
CA SER A 6 30.86 -7.26 -3.09
C SER A 6 29.47 -7.87 -2.93
N THR A 7 28.47 -7.29 -3.59
CA THR A 7 27.13 -7.87 -3.69
C THR A 7 27.12 -9.04 -4.68
N ASN A 8 27.95 -10.05 -4.43
CA ASN A 8 27.86 -11.36 -5.06
C ASN A 8 26.73 -12.12 -4.37
N HIS A 9 25.50 -11.87 -4.81
CA HIS A 9 24.38 -12.74 -4.44
C HIS A 9 24.61 -14.09 -5.12
N GLU A 10 25.09 -15.07 -4.35
CA GLU A 10 25.20 -16.44 -4.82
C GLU A 10 23.81 -16.93 -5.27
N PRO A 11 23.70 -17.52 -6.47
CA PRO A 11 22.41 -18.05 -6.94
C PRO A 11 22.01 -19.23 -6.07
N ILE A 12 20.73 -19.25 -5.65
CA ILE A 12 20.13 -20.38 -4.91
C ILE A 12 20.50 -21.69 -5.64
N PRO A 13 21.17 -22.65 -4.96
CA PRO A 13 21.50 -23.93 -5.54
C PRO A 13 20.23 -24.67 -5.94
N LEU A 14 19.99 -24.77 -7.25
CA LEU A 14 18.96 -25.63 -7.81
C LEU A 14 19.51 -27.05 -7.82
N ASP A 15 19.49 -27.71 -6.66
CA ASP A 15 19.73 -29.14 -6.63
C ASP A 15 18.61 -29.84 -7.41
N LEU A 16 18.98 -30.55 -8.46
CA LEU A 16 18.08 -31.19 -9.42
C LEU A 16 18.13 -32.72 -9.29
N ASN A 17 18.81 -33.22 -8.25
CA ASN A 17 18.90 -34.65 -7.94
C ASN A 17 17.53 -35.15 -7.44
N GLY A 18 16.81 -35.87 -8.30
CA GLY A 18 15.52 -36.48 -7.99
C GLY A 18 15.04 -37.39 -9.13
N ASP A 19 14.33 -38.46 -8.78
CA ASP A 19 13.98 -39.53 -9.71
C ASP A 19 13.09 -39.10 -10.88
N LYS A 20 13.36 -39.75 -12.04
CA LYS A 20 12.57 -39.79 -13.29
C LYS A 20 11.89 -38.47 -13.69
N ASN A 21 12.49 -37.79 -14.67
CA ASN A 21 12.12 -36.45 -15.14
C ASN A 21 10.70 -36.34 -15.76
N THR A 22 9.68 -36.24 -14.90
CA THR A 22 8.27 -36.03 -15.25
C THR A 22 7.99 -34.66 -15.87
N TYR A 23 8.97 -33.73 -15.86
CA TYR A 23 8.83 -32.38 -16.38
C TYR A 23 8.87 -32.28 -17.92
N VAL A 24 9.21 -33.35 -18.64
CA VAL A 24 9.31 -33.32 -20.11
C VAL A 24 7.93 -33.25 -20.76
N ASN A 25 6.95 -34.01 -20.28
CA ASN A 25 5.59 -34.05 -20.86
C ASN A 25 4.79 -32.81 -20.45
N ILE A 26 4.13 -32.13 -21.39
CA ILE A 26 3.19 -31.03 -21.13
C ILE A 26 1.73 -31.52 -21.30
N PRO A 27 0.98 -31.76 -20.22
CA PRO A 27 -0.44 -32.10 -20.31
C PRO A 27 -1.24 -30.96 -20.95
N ILE A 28 -2.12 -31.29 -21.89
CA ILE A 28 -3.03 -30.34 -22.55
C ILE A 28 -3.88 -29.52 -21.56
N GLN A 29 -4.11 -30.05 -20.35
CA GLN A 29 -4.78 -29.32 -19.27
C GLN A 29 -3.95 -28.15 -18.71
N GLU A 30 -2.62 -28.28 -18.63
CA GLU A 30 -1.73 -27.19 -18.23
C GLU A 30 -1.69 -26.10 -19.29
N GLU A 31 -1.58 -26.49 -20.57
CA GLU A 31 -1.66 -25.58 -21.70
C GLU A 31 -2.99 -24.81 -21.71
N ARG A 32 -4.13 -25.51 -21.60
CA ARG A 32 -5.46 -24.87 -21.56
C ARG A 32 -5.59 -23.89 -20.39
N LYS A 33 -5.06 -24.24 -19.21
CA LYS A 33 -4.97 -23.32 -18.05
C LYS A 33 -4.07 -22.11 -18.35
N ALA A 34 -2.96 -22.28 -19.06
CA ALA A 34 -2.06 -21.20 -19.44
C ALA A 34 -2.66 -20.25 -20.48
N ILE A 35 -3.36 -20.78 -21.50
CA ILE A 35 -4.12 -20.02 -22.49
C ILE A 35 -5.23 -19.20 -21.80
N GLN A 36 -6.02 -19.82 -20.91
CA GLN A 36 -7.10 -19.14 -20.21
C GLN A 36 -6.58 -17.99 -19.32
N LYS A 37 -5.49 -18.21 -18.59
CA LYS A 37 -4.82 -17.18 -17.76
C LYS A 37 -4.14 -16.06 -18.58
N THR A 38 -3.93 -16.24 -19.88
CA THR A 38 -3.25 -15.25 -20.71
C THR A 38 -4.21 -14.10 -21.08
N ARG A 39 -3.83 -12.87 -20.72
CA ARG A 39 -4.66 -11.67 -20.94
C ARG A 39 -4.67 -11.27 -22.42
N ASN A 40 -5.79 -10.72 -22.86
CA ASN A 40 -5.90 -10.10 -24.19
C ASN A 40 -5.06 -8.80 -24.18
N THR A 41 -3.81 -8.92 -24.59
CA THR A 41 -2.82 -7.85 -24.67
C THR A 41 -2.41 -7.64 -26.12
N SER A 42 -1.76 -6.52 -26.43
CA SER A 42 -1.19 -6.27 -27.76
C SER A 42 -0.26 -7.42 -28.17
N PRO A 43 -0.34 -7.90 -29.43
CA PRO A 43 0.48 -8.99 -29.93
C PRO A 43 1.96 -8.60 -30.01
N GLY A 44 2.83 -9.59 -30.29
CA GLY A 44 4.24 -9.34 -30.60
C GLY A 44 4.43 -8.92 -32.06
N ALA A 45 5.66 -9.03 -32.54
CA ALA A 45 6.00 -8.82 -33.97
C ALA A 45 5.30 -9.82 -34.91
N ASP A 46 4.81 -10.94 -34.38
CA ASP A 46 4.02 -11.95 -35.09
C ASP A 46 2.57 -11.51 -35.38
N CYS A 47 2.10 -10.41 -34.78
CA CYS A 47 0.72 -9.92 -34.85
C CYS A 47 -0.35 -10.92 -34.35
N ILE A 48 0.01 -12.02 -33.69
CA ILE A 48 -0.94 -13.07 -33.24
C ILE A 48 -1.53 -12.72 -31.86
N PRO A 49 -2.85 -12.47 -31.73
CA PRO A 49 -3.45 -12.05 -30.46
C PRO A 49 -3.91 -13.24 -29.59
N ALA A 50 -3.91 -13.05 -28.26
CA ALA A 50 -4.35 -14.06 -27.28
C ALA A 50 -5.81 -14.55 -27.46
N LYS A 51 -6.66 -13.78 -28.15
CA LYS A 51 -8.04 -14.17 -28.47
C LYS A 51 -8.10 -15.35 -29.45
N TRP A 52 -7.08 -15.57 -30.28
CA TRP A 52 -7.04 -16.70 -31.23
C TRP A 52 -6.75 -18.02 -30.51
N PHE A 53 -5.76 -18.05 -29.62
CA PHE A 53 -5.44 -19.23 -28.78
C PHE A 53 -6.65 -19.72 -27.96
N LYS A 54 -7.49 -18.79 -27.47
CA LYS A 54 -8.73 -19.12 -26.73
C LYS A 54 -9.85 -19.71 -27.59
N LYS A 55 -9.72 -19.68 -28.92
CA LYS A 55 -10.67 -20.23 -29.89
C LYS A 55 -10.18 -21.52 -30.58
N LEU A 56 -8.99 -22.03 -30.21
CA LEU A 56 -8.45 -23.24 -30.82
C LEU A 56 -9.33 -24.44 -30.51
N SER A 57 -9.62 -25.25 -31.53
CA SER A 57 -10.25 -26.56 -31.37
C SER A 57 -9.28 -27.55 -30.72
N ILE A 58 -9.80 -28.66 -30.19
CA ILE A 58 -8.98 -29.68 -29.51
C ILE A 58 -7.84 -30.21 -30.39
N VAL A 59 -8.07 -30.37 -31.70
CA VAL A 59 -7.05 -30.81 -32.68
C VAL A 59 -5.93 -29.78 -32.83
N HIS A 60 -6.24 -28.49 -32.84
CA HIS A 60 -5.23 -27.43 -32.92
C HIS A 60 -4.47 -27.24 -31.61
N LEU A 61 -5.14 -27.43 -30.46
CA LEU A 61 -4.47 -27.49 -29.16
C LEU A 61 -3.48 -28.66 -29.12
N LEU A 62 -3.87 -29.87 -29.53
CA LEU A 62 -2.95 -31.02 -29.58
C LEU A 62 -1.71 -30.77 -30.46
N LYS A 63 -1.86 -30.09 -31.60
CA LYS A 63 -0.72 -29.66 -32.43
C LYS A 63 0.17 -28.64 -31.70
N LEU A 64 -0.41 -27.70 -30.96
CA LEU A 64 0.33 -26.72 -30.17
C LEU A 64 1.04 -27.36 -28.96
N THR A 65 0.41 -28.34 -28.31
CA THR A 65 1.04 -29.18 -27.27
C THR A 65 2.24 -29.93 -27.83
N GLY A 66 2.08 -30.56 -29.01
CA GLY A 66 3.17 -31.26 -29.71
C GLY A 66 4.34 -30.33 -30.04
N PHE A 67 4.06 -29.11 -30.50
CA PHE A 67 5.09 -28.09 -30.74
C PHE A 67 5.81 -27.64 -29.47
N PHE A 68 5.11 -27.43 -28.36
CA PHE A 68 5.76 -27.15 -27.07
C PHE A 68 6.57 -28.35 -26.56
N GLN A 69 6.12 -29.56 -26.85
CA GLN A 69 6.83 -30.80 -26.51
C GLN A 69 8.13 -30.94 -27.30
N GLU A 70 8.10 -30.60 -28.59
CA GLU A 70 9.28 -30.56 -29.46
C GLU A 70 10.32 -29.57 -28.93
N ILE A 71 9.93 -28.32 -28.61
CA ILE A 71 10.82 -27.32 -28.00
C ILE A 71 11.45 -27.81 -26.69
N CYS A 72 10.69 -28.53 -25.85
CA CYS A 72 11.21 -29.14 -24.62
C CYS A 72 12.24 -30.26 -24.87
N SER A 73 12.15 -30.96 -26.02
CA SER A 73 13.03 -32.08 -26.36
C SER A 73 14.26 -31.67 -27.17
N SER A 74 14.12 -30.75 -28.13
CA SER A 74 15.23 -30.23 -28.95
C SER A 74 16.02 -29.11 -28.26
N THR A 75 15.38 -28.39 -27.33
CA THR A 75 15.83 -27.11 -26.75
C THR A 75 15.89 -25.94 -27.74
N ASP A 76 15.40 -26.12 -28.97
CA ASP A 76 15.39 -25.10 -30.03
C ASP A 76 14.17 -24.18 -29.91
N ILE A 77 14.42 -22.90 -29.67
CA ILE A 77 13.39 -21.87 -29.56
C ILE A 77 13.23 -21.13 -30.90
N PRO A 78 12.00 -20.94 -31.43
CA PRO A 78 11.74 -20.20 -32.66
C PRO A 78 12.38 -18.81 -32.67
N GLU A 79 12.97 -18.40 -33.79
CA GLU A 79 13.63 -17.10 -33.91
C GLU A 79 12.66 -15.94 -33.67
N GLN A 80 11.41 -16.07 -34.12
CA GLN A 80 10.35 -15.07 -33.92
C GLN A 80 10.07 -14.78 -32.44
N TRP A 81 10.37 -15.73 -31.53
CA TRP A 81 10.21 -15.52 -30.08
C TRP A 81 11.41 -14.80 -29.45
N LYS A 82 12.56 -14.78 -30.12
CA LYS A 82 13.78 -14.05 -29.70
C LYS A 82 13.66 -12.54 -29.94
N HIS A 83 12.72 -12.11 -30.79
CA HIS A 83 12.45 -10.71 -31.09
C HIS A 83 11.29 -10.13 -30.25
N SER A 84 11.35 -8.84 -29.92
CA SER A 84 10.28 -8.13 -29.21
C SER A 84 10.15 -6.68 -29.68
N VAL A 85 8.91 -6.17 -29.75
CA VAL A 85 8.65 -4.77 -30.09
C VAL A 85 8.67 -3.93 -28.82
N ILE A 86 9.55 -2.93 -28.72
CA ILE A 86 9.65 -2.05 -27.55
C ILE A 86 8.69 -0.87 -27.69
N VAL A 87 7.67 -0.81 -26.84
CA VAL A 87 6.70 0.30 -26.79
C VAL A 87 6.97 1.17 -25.54
N PRO A 88 7.32 2.47 -25.71
CA PRO A 88 7.56 3.36 -24.57
C PRO A 88 6.24 3.88 -23.98
N VAL A 89 5.91 3.47 -22.76
CA VAL A 89 4.69 3.92 -22.05
C VAL A 89 5.03 4.99 -21.02
N PRO A 90 4.40 6.19 -21.05
CA PRO A 90 4.72 7.27 -20.11
C PRO A 90 4.37 6.91 -18.66
N LYS A 91 5.24 7.30 -17.72
CA LYS A 91 4.96 7.25 -16.29
C LYS A 91 3.98 8.36 -15.92
N PRO A 92 2.99 8.11 -15.05
CA PRO A 92 2.07 9.16 -14.59
C PRO A 92 2.85 10.28 -13.89
N ASN A 93 2.39 11.52 -14.09
CA ASN A 93 2.93 12.73 -13.47
C ASN A 93 4.45 12.92 -13.67
N LYS A 94 4.94 12.58 -14.88
CA LYS A 94 6.32 12.82 -15.32
C LYS A 94 6.37 13.58 -16.65
N ASP A 95 7.43 14.37 -16.80
CA ASP A 95 7.71 15.24 -17.94
C ASP A 95 7.91 14.42 -19.23
N LYS A 96 6.98 14.54 -20.18
CA LYS A 96 6.95 13.77 -21.43
C LYS A 96 8.13 14.10 -22.37
N SER A 97 8.86 15.20 -22.18
CA SER A 97 10.05 15.51 -22.99
C SER A 97 11.26 14.64 -22.68
N LYS A 98 11.27 13.95 -21.52
CA LYS A 98 12.44 13.22 -21.01
C LYS A 98 12.28 11.72 -21.19
N ILE A 99 13.25 11.06 -21.84
CA ILE A 99 13.23 9.60 -22.07
C ILE A 99 13.09 8.78 -20.77
N ASN A 100 13.70 9.24 -19.68
CA ASN A 100 13.57 8.63 -18.35
C ASN A 100 12.15 8.68 -17.75
N SER A 101 11.23 9.46 -18.33
CA SER A 101 9.81 9.48 -17.96
C SER A 101 9.02 8.31 -18.55
N TYR A 102 9.58 7.52 -19.46
CA TYR A 102 8.91 6.37 -20.06
C TYR A 102 9.31 5.05 -19.38
N ARG A 103 8.48 4.02 -19.56
CA ARG A 103 8.77 2.61 -19.27
C ARG A 103 8.86 1.89 -20.62
N PRO A 104 9.98 1.24 -20.98
CA PRO A 104 9.98 0.34 -22.12
C PRO A 104 9.13 -0.89 -21.77
N ILE A 105 8.13 -1.20 -22.59
CA ILE A 105 7.37 -2.45 -22.53
C ILE A 105 7.74 -3.29 -23.74
N ALA A 106 8.31 -4.47 -23.50
CA ALA A 106 8.59 -5.44 -24.56
C ALA A 106 7.34 -6.25 -24.91
N LEU A 107 6.89 -6.17 -26.15
CA LEU A 107 5.85 -7.02 -26.71
C LEU A 107 6.50 -8.25 -27.37
N THR A 108 6.60 -9.34 -26.61
CA THR A 108 6.99 -10.67 -27.10
C THR A 108 5.79 -11.43 -27.68
N SER A 109 6.05 -12.46 -28.49
CA SER A 109 5.03 -13.36 -29.04
C SER A 109 4.06 -13.87 -27.97
N VAL A 110 2.77 -13.92 -28.30
CA VAL A 110 1.77 -14.48 -27.38
C VAL A 110 1.96 -15.99 -27.19
N CYS A 111 2.47 -16.69 -28.20
CA CYS A 111 2.78 -18.11 -28.11
C CYS A 111 3.91 -18.37 -27.09
N SER A 112 4.99 -17.56 -27.16
CA SER A 112 6.07 -17.57 -26.16
C SER A 112 5.54 -17.34 -24.74
N LYS A 113 4.69 -16.32 -24.54
CA LYS A 113 4.06 -16.01 -23.23
C LYS A 113 3.19 -17.15 -22.67
N ILE A 114 2.63 -18.02 -23.52
CA ILE A 114 1.87 -19.20 -23.09
C ILE A 114 2.85 -20.28 -22.61
N PHE A 115 3.89 -20.57 -23.40
CA PHE A 115 4.93 -21.54 -23.05
C PHE A 115 5.70 -21.14 -21.77
N GLU A 116 6.17 -19.89 -21.69
CA GLU A 116 6.78 -19.28 -20.50
C GLU A 116 5.88 -19.44 -19.25
N ARG A 117 4.56 -19.31 -19.40
CA ARG A 117 3.61 -19.44 -18.28
C ARG A 117 3.51 -20.87 -17.77
N ILE A 118 3.61 -21.87 -18.64
CA ILE A 118 3.67 -23.29 -18.27
C ILE A 118 4.98 -23.54 -17.50
N LEU A 119 6.12 -23.11 -18.05
CA LEU A 119 7.43 -23.26 -17.41
C LEU A 119 7.50 -22.57 -16.04
N VAL A 120 7.05 -21.31 -15.94
CA VAL A 120 7.00 -20.58 -14.66
C VAL A 120 6.11 -21.30 -13.66
N GLN A 121 4.93 -21.78 -14.06
CA GLN A 121 4.03 -22.52 -13.16
C GLN A 121 4.69 -23.79 -12.59
N ARG A 122 5.44 -24.53 -13.42
CA ARG A 122 6.20 -25.75 -13.02
C ARG A 122 7.38 -25.42 -12.11
N ILE A 123 8.23 -24.47 -12.50
CA ILE A 123 9.40 -24.03 -11.74
C ILE A 123 8.97 -23.47 -10.38
N THR A 124 7.98 -22.56 -10.34
CA THR A 124 7.47 -21.99 -9.10
C THR A 124 6.85 -23.06 -8.21
N HIS A 125 6.12 -24.05 -8.75
CA HIS A 125 5.60 -25.16 -7.96
C HIS A 125 6.72 -26.00 -7.33
N HIS A 126 7.72 -26.44 -8.11
CA HIS A 126 8.89 -27.17 -7.60
C HIS A 126 9.61 -26.40 -6.49
N LEU A 127 9.87 -25.10 -6.70
CA LEU A 127 10.59 -24.27 -5.74
C LEU A 127 9.82 -24.07 -4.43
N ILE A 128 8.48 -23.97 -4.49
CA ILE A 128 7.62 -23.84 -3.29
C ILE A 128 7.54 -25.15 -2.53
N VAL A 129 7.23 -26.27 -3.21
CA VAL A 129 7.09 -27.60 -2.58
C VAL A 129 8.40 -28.01 -1.90
N ASN A 130 9.53 -27.79 -2.56
CA ASN A 130 10.85 -28.15 -2.03
C ASN A 130 11.45 -27.07 -1.10
N LYS A 131 10.66 -26.08 -0.65
CA LYS A 131 11.06 -24.98 0.25
C LYS A 131 12.32 -24.20 -0.18
N LYS A 132 12.64 -24.19 -1.49
CA LYS A 132 13.83 -23.51 -2.08
C LYS A 132 13.66 -21.99 -2.24
N ILE A 133 12.55 -21.42 -1.77
CA ILE A 133 12.28 -19.98 -1.80
C ILE A 133 12.28 -19.42 -0.36
N PRO A 134 13.13 -18.44 -0.04
CA PRO A 134 13.09 -17.76 1.25
C PRO A 134 11.70 -17.19 1.60
N SER A 135 11.36 -17.21 2.89
CA SER A 135 10.09 -16.71 3.43
C SER A 135 9.86 -15.22 3.12
N TYR A 136 10.93 -14.42 3.12
CA TYR A 136 10.92 -12.97 2.87
C TYR A 136 10.83 -12.54 1.40
N ILE A 137 10.68 -13.47 0.44
CA ILE A 137 10.39 -13.11 -0.96
C ILE A 137 8.88 -13.00 -1.14
N TYR A 138 8.39 -11.80 -1.42
CA TYR A 138 6.94 -11.54 -1.59
C TYR A 138 6.52 -11.25 -3.04
N GLY A 139 7.46 -10.84 -3.90
CA GLY A 139 7.17 -10.46 -5.28
C GLY A 139 6.98 -11.66 -6.21
N PHE A 140 5.96 -11.59 -7.07
CA PHE A 140 5.71 -12.54 -8.18
C PHE A 140 5.47 -14.01 -7.79
N LEU A 141 5.17 -14.28 -6.52
CA LEU A 141 4.82 -15.62 -6.05
C LEU A 141 3.31 -15.75 -5.85
N PRO A 142 2.75 -16.97 -6.01
CA PRO A 142 1.36 -17.24 -5.65
C PRO A 142 1.10 -16.81 -4.20
N LEU A 143 -0.01 -16.09 -4.00
CA LEU A 143 -0.55 -15.77 -2.67
C LEU A 143 0.37 -14.90 -1.79
N ARG A 144 1.38 -14.24 -2.38
CA ARG A 144 2.19 -13.20 -1.74
C ARG A 144 2.02 -11.89 -2.49
N ASP A 145 1.93 -10.79 -1.75
CA ASP A 145 1.77 -9.44 -2.29
C ASP A 145 2.66 -8.41 -1.55
N ASN A 146 2.66 -7.17 -2.04
CA ASN A 146 3.44 -6.08 -1.43
C ASN A 146 2.94 -5.70 -0.03
N GLN A 147 1.71 -6.04 0.34
CA GLN A 147 1.14 -5.74 1.65
C GLN A 147 1.59 -6.76 2.69
N LEU A 148 1.72 -8.04 2.32
CA LEU A 148 2.35 -9.06 3.15
C LEU A 148 3.85 -8.76 3.39
N ALA A 149 4.52 -8.14 2.41
CA ALA A 149 5.87 -7.61 2.60
C ALA A 149 5.94 -6.49 3.64
N ILE A 150 4.99 -5.55 3.62
CA ILE A 150 4.87 -4.46 4.61
C ILE A 150 4.59 -5.04 6.01
N TYR A 151 3.72 -6.05 6.11
CA TYR A 151 3.41 -6.72 7.37
C TYR A 151 4.64 -7.42 7.96
N GLY A 152 5.39 -8.19 7.16
CA GLY A 152 6.64 -8.84 7.59
C GLY A 152 7.73 -7.84 8.01
N ILE A 153 7.83 -6.70 7.32
CA ILE A 153 8.72 -5.60 7.74
C ILE A 153 8.29 -5.01 9.09
N ASN A 154 6.98 -4.84 9.32
CA ASN A 154 6.48 -4.32 10.59
C ASN A 154 6.80 -5.25 11.77
N ILE A 155 6.59 -6.57 11.62
CA ILE A 155 6.95 -7.57 12.65
C ILE A 155 8.45 -7.44 12.99
N ALA A 156 9.32 -7.47 11.98
CA ALA A 156 10.76 -7.38 12.19
C ALA A 156 11.21 -6.06 12.87
N ILE A 157 10.51 -4.94 12.59
CA ILE A 157 10.73 -3.66 13.28
C ILE A 157 10.31 -3.77 14.76
N THR A 158 9.11 -4.27 15.04
CA THR A 158 8.57 -4.45 16.40
C THR A 158 9.46 -5.36 17.24
N GLU A 159 9.86 -6.52 16.72
CA GLU A 159 10.80 -7.44 17.38
C GLU A 159 12.15 -6.78 17.68
N ALA A 160 12.73 -6.03 16.72
CA ALA A 160 14.00 -5.35 16.92
C ALA A 160 13.92 -4.22 17.96
N HIS A 161 12.75 -3.57 18.08
CA HIS A 161 12.46 -2.62 19.17
C HIS A 161 12.40 -3.32 20.53
N HIS A 162 11.65 -4.43 20.66
CA HIS A 162 11.58 -5.20 21.91
C HIS A 162 12.95 -5.72 22.35
N GLN A 163 13.79 -6.19 21.42
CA GLN A 163 15.14 -6.67 21.72
C GLN A 163 16.18 -5.55 22.00
N LYS A 164 15.80 -4.26 21.94
CA LYS A 164 16.71 -3.10 22.01
C LYS A 164 17.88 -3.15 21.00
N LYS A 165 17.76 -3.92 19.90
CA LYS A 165 18.82 -4.16 18.91
C LYS A 165 18.79 -3.20 17.71
N LEU A 166 18.12 -2.05 17.84
CA LEU A 166 17.97 -1.10 16.74
C LEU A 166 19.26 -0.31 16.49
N SER A 167 20.20 -0.90 15.73
CA SER A 167 21.29 -0.13 15.13
C SER A 167 20.75 0.76 14.00
N GLU A 168 21.35 1.95 13.81
CA GLU A 168 20.95 2.91 12.75
C GLU A 168 20.94 2.35 11.31
N SER A 169 21.57 1.18 11.10
CA SER A 169 21.75 0.55 9.79
C SER A 169 20.44 0.27 9.06
N ILE A 170 19.40 -0.17 9.79
CA ILE A 170 18.09 -0.53 9.21
C ILE A 170 17.37 0.73 8.69
N TRP A 171 17.38 1.82 9.48
CA TRP A 171 16.73 3.10 9.13
C TRP A 171 17.31 3.76 7.86
N LYS A 172 18.57 3.50 7.53
CA LYS A 172 19.23 4.02 6.32
C LYS A 172 18.95 3.17 5.07
N SER A 173 18.29 2.02 5.20
CA SER A 173 17.98 1.12 4.08
C SER A 173 16.81 1.63 3.22
N LYS A 174 17.14 2.26 2.09
CA LYS A 174 16.14 2.77 1.13
C LYS A 174 15.55 1.62 0.32
N VAL A 175 14.56 0.93 0.87
CA VAL A 175 13.86 -0.20 0.20
C VAL A 175 13.26 0.28 -1.12
N ARG A 176 13.93 -0.10 -2.23
CA ARG A 176 13.57 0.32 -3.58
C ARG A 176 13.08 -0.89 -4.34
N THR A 177 11.77 -1.08 -4.40
CA THR A 177 11.08 -2.05 -5.27
C THR A 177 11.33 -1.69 -6.73
N THR A 178 12.50 -2.10 -7.23
CA THR A 178 12.92 -1.88 -8.59
C THR A 178 12.36 -3.02 -9.43
N LEU A 179 11.43 -2.71 -10.33
CA LEU A 179 11.02 -3.65 -11.39
C LEU A 179 12.24 -3.97 -12.26
N ALA A 180 12.90 -5.08 -11.95
CA ALA A 180 14.15 -5.52 -12.57
C ALA A 180 13.93 -6.16 -13.96
N VAL A 181 13.18 -5.46 -14.82
CA VAL A 181 12.95 -5.85 -16.22
C VAL A 181 13.93 -5.13 -17.16
N GLY A 182 14.36 -3.90 -16.81
CA GLY A 182 15.27 -3.09 -17.62
C GLY A 182 16.74 -3.07 -17.15
N LYS A 183 17.16 -4.02 -16.30
CA LYS A 183 18.53 -4.11 -15.74
C LYS A 183 19.09 -5.54 -15.66
N SER A 184 18.54 -6.48 -16.44
CA SER A 184 19.06 -7.84 -16.55
C SER A 184 20.33 -7.85 -17.41
N TRP A 185 21.46 -8.05 -16.75
CA TRP A 185 22.81 -8.08 -17.30
C TRP A 185 22.98 -9.02 -18.51
N HIS A 186 23.31 -8.45 -19.67
CA HIS A 186 23.52 -9.20 -20.93
C HIS A 186 24.62 -10.29 -20.87
N PRO A 187 25.72 -10.19 -20.08
CA PRO A 187 26.70 -11.28 -19.98
C PRO A 187 26.27 -12.45 -19.09
N TYR A 188 25.48 -12.19 -18.04
CA TYR A 188 25.15 -13.20 -17.02
C TYR A 188 23.90 -14.04 -17.35
N SER A 189 23.01 -13.53 -18.21
CA SER A 189 21.84 -14.30 -18.68
C SER A 189 22.23 -15.49 -19.55
N PHE A 190 23.19 -15.29 -20.48
CA PHE A 190 23.59 -16.33 -21.44
C PHE A 190 24.29 -17.53 -20.78
N LYS A 191 25.12 -17.32 -19.75
CA LYS A 191 25.68 -18.43 -18.95
C LYS A 191 24.62 -19.27 -18.22
N LYS A 192 23.39 -18.76 -18.07
CA LYS A 192 22.28 -19.49 -17.45
C LYS A 192 21.50 -20.37 -18.45
N GLN A 193 21.44 -19.98 -19.73
CA GLN A 193 20.83 -20.79 -20.79
C GLN A 193 21.67 -22.04 -21.14
N ASN A 194 23.00 -21.93 -21.16
CA ASN A 194 23.90 -23.08 -21.38
C ASN A 194 23.89 -24.15 -20.25
N ARG A 195 23.04 -24.01 -19.23
CA ARG A 195 22.78 -25.07 -18.23
C ARG A 195 21.51 -25.87 -18.47
N LEU A 196 20.66 -25.52 -19.45
CA LEU A 196 19.51 -26.37 -19.81
C LEU A 196 19.93 -27.73 -20.38
N SER A 197 21.05 -27.79 -21.12
CA SER A 197 21.59 -29.04 -21.68
C SER A 197 22.13 -30.03 -20.63
N LEU A 198 22.30 -29.61 -19.37
CA LEU A 198 22.77 -30.46 -18.26
C LEU A 198 21.61 -31.10 -17.47
N LEU A 199 20.35 -30.83 -17.81
CA LEU A 199 19.15 -31.32 -17.10
C LEU A 199 18.81 -32.82 -17.30
N LEU A 200 19.67 -33.61 -17.97
CA LEU A 200 19.31 -34.89 -18.57
C LEU A 200 20.17 -36.10 -18.14
N ARG A 201 20.84 -36.08 -16.97
CA ARG A 201 21.53 -37.28 -16.42
C ARG A 201 21.11 -37.57 -14.96
N PRO A 202 20.88 -38.84 -14.59
CA PRO A 202 20.50 -39.24 -13.23
C PRO A 202 21.73 -39.43 -12.30
N PRO A 203 21.60 -39.23 -10.98
CA PRO A 203 22.65 -39.44 -9.99
C PRO A 203 22.32 -40.56 -8.95
N ASN A 204 23.28 -40.88 -8.07
CA ASN A 204 23.08 -41.73 -6.88
C ASN A 204 22.72 -40.89 -5.63
N PRO A 205 22.09 -41.48 -4.58
CA PRO A 205 21.37 -40.72 -3.53
C PRO A 205 22.06 -40.66 -2.16
N THR A 206 21.64 -39.71 -1.30
CA THR A 206 21.36 -39.86 0.16
C THR A 206 20.72 -38.59 0.76
N GLU A 207 19.57 -38.76 1.45
CA GLU A 207 19.08 -38.14 2.71
C GLU A 207 19.45 -36.65 3.03
N GLY A 208 18.55 -35.69 3.32
CA GLY A 208 17.38 -35.62 4.22
C GLY A 208 17.06 -34.12 4.49
N THR A 209 16.20 -33.63 5.42
CA THR A 209 15.26 -34.24 6.40
C THR A 209 13.93 -33.41 6.44
N ARG A 210 13.48 -32.86 7.59
CA ARG A 210 12.26 -32.01 7.75
C ARG A 210 12.34 -31.03 8.95
N ILE A 211 11.68 -29.86 8.83
CA ILE A 211 11.13 -29.04 9.93
C ILE A 211 9.77 -28.44 9.46
N ASP A 212 8.81 -28.30 10.38
CA ASP A 212 7.38 -28.05 10.15
C ASP A 212 6.97 -26.55 10.00
N PRO A 213 5.72 -26.24 9.58
CA PRO A 213 5.38 -24.95 8.96
C PRO A 213 4.62 -23.96 9.86
N ILE A 214 4.74 -22.67 9.52
CA ILE A 214 3.82 -21.61 9.96
C ILE A 214 2.46 -21.80 9.24
N THR A 215 1.37 -21.63 9.97
CA THR A 215 0.00 -21.96 9.54
C THR A 215 -0.52 -21.11 8.37
N SER A 216 -1.42 -21.70 7.57
CA SER A 216 -1.76 -21.25 6.22
C SER A 216 -3.01 -20.34 6.09
N ASP A 217 -3.48 -19.76 7.20
CA ASP A 217 -4.83 -19.18 7.33
C ASP A 217 -5.03 -17.80 6.68
N HIS A 218 -4.22 -17.48 5.68
CA HIS A 218 -4.26 -16.21 4.93
C HIS A 218 -4.52 -16.40 3.43
N ILE A 219 -4.73 -17.64 2.99
CA ILE A 219 -5.02 -18.00 1.60
C ILE A 219 -6.52 -17.88 1.35
N ILE A 220 -7.00 -16.63 1.23
CA ILE A 220 -8.36 -16.37 0.74
C ILE A 220 -8.35 -16.56 -0.78
N THR A 221 -8.82 -17.70 -1.24
CA THR A 221 -9.38 -17.81 -2.59
C THR A 221 -10.56 -16.83 -2.66
N LEU A 222 -10.49 -15.84 -3.55
CA LEU A 222 -11.66 -15.05 -3.88
C LEU A 222 -12.54 -15.85 -4.87
N PRO A 223 -13.70 -16.40 -4.46
CA PRO A 223 -14.88 -16.33 -5.33
C PRO A 223 -15.21 -14.85 -5.59
N ASN A 224 -16.21 -14.55 -6.42
CA ASN A 224 -16.69 -13.17 -6.54
C ASN A 224 -17.20 -12.67 -5.19
N ILE A 225 -16.35 -11.96 -4.42
CA ILE A 225 -16.75 -11.29 -3.17
C ILE A 225 -17.83 -10.24 -3.42
N LEU A 226 -17.92 -9.73 -4.66
CA LEU A 226 -18.98 -8.83 -5.11
C LEU A 226 -20.36 -9.50 -5.19
N ASP A 227 -20.45 -10.84 -5.23
CA ASP A 227 -21.73 -11.56 -5.25
C ASP A 227 -22.51 -11.42 -3.92
N VAL A 228 -21.86 -10.95 -2.84
CA VAL A 228 -22.51 -10.64 -1.55
C VAL A 228 -23.65 -9.64 -1.73
N LEU A 229 -23.51 -8.70 -2.67
CA LEU A 229 -24.50 -7.64 -2.95
C LEU A 229 -25.56 -8.03 -3.99
N HIS A 230 -25.52 -9.26 -4.53
CA HIS A 230 -26.30 -9.65 -5.72
C HIS A 230 -27.20 -10.89 -5.51
N LYS A 231 -27.38 -11.36 -4.27
CA LYS A 231 -28.02 -12.67 -3.98
C LYS A 231 -28.92 -12.68 -2.74
N ASP A 232 -29.34 -11.51 -2.25
CA ASP A 232 -30.21 -11.38 -1.06
C ASP A 232 -29.67 -12.09 0.20
N ILE A 233 -28.35 -12.25 0.28
CA ILE A 233 -27.63 -12.93 1.37
C ILE A 233 -27.53 -12.03 2.60
N CYS A 234 -27.30 -10.74 2.35
CA CYS A 234 -26.97 -9.78 3.37
C CYS A 234 -27.67 -8.45 3.10
N GLU A 235 -28.60 -8.10 3.99
CA GLU A 235 -29.35 -6.86 3.95
C GLU A 235 -28.61 -5.80 4.79
N ILE A 236 -28.53 -4.56 4.32
CA ILE A 236 -27.76 -3.48 4.98
C ILE A 236 -28.62 -2.23 5.15
N HIS A 237 -29.11 -2.05 6.37
CA HIS A 237 -30.06 -1.01 6.79
C HIS A 237 -29.31 0.15 7.44
N LEU A 238 -29.08 1.21 6.68
CA LEU A 238 -28.41 2.44 7.15
C LEU A 238 -29.39 3.50 7.67
N ALA A 239 -30.62 3.50 7.17
CA ALA A 239 -31.69 4.47 7.46
C ALA A 239 -33.06 3.94 6.97
N SER A 240 -33.33 2.66 7.24
CA SER A 240 -34.60 1.98 6.92
C SER A 240 -35.66 2.15 8.00
N PHE A 241 -35.28 2.42 9.25
CA PHE A 241 -36.16 2.35 10.42
C PHE A 241 -36.16 3.65 11.23
N GLY A 242 -37.28 3.97 11.89
CA GLY A 242 -37.48 5.22 12.62
C GLY A 242 -36.44 5.47 13.73
N PHE A 243 -36.03 4.42 14.45
CA PHE A 243 -35.02 4.50 15.51
C PHE A 243 -33.62 4.91 15.02
N GLN A 244 -33.37 4.88 13.71
CA GLN A 244 -32.08 5.26 13.14
C GLN A 244 -31.92 6.79 13.05
N ASP A 245 -32.98 7.58 13.23
CA ASP A 245 -32.89 9.04 13.26
C ASP A 245 -32.33 9.54 14.61
N LYS A 246 -31.04 9.93 14.59
CA LYS A 246 -30.32 10.53 15.73
C LYS A 246 -30.88 11.88 16.19
N ALA A 247 -31.79 12.53 15.45
CA ALA A 247 -32.45 13.74 15.91
C ALA A 247 -33.55 13.46 16.96
N GLN A 248 -34.01 12.21 17.07
CA GLN A 248 -35.08 11.84 17.99
C GLN A 248 -34.61 11.70 19.45
N PRO A 249 -35.49 11.90 20.44
CA PRO A 249 -35.18 11.64 21.84
C PRO A 249 -34.84 10.16 22.09
N THR A 250 -33.86 9.90 22.95
CA THR A 250 -33.36 8.54 23.29
C THR A 250 -34.46 7.56 23.70
N PHE A 251 -35.51 8.02 24.39
CA PHE A 251 -36.62 7.16 24.79
C PHE A 251 -37.49 6.73 23.60
N MET A 252 -37.67 7.59 22.58
CA MET A 252 -38.38 7.21 21.35
C MET A 252 -37.53 6.26 20.50
N ILE A 253 -36.23 6.53 20.38
CA ILE A 253 -35.29 5.62 19.69
C ILE A 253 -35.39 4.22 20.29
N LYS A 254 -35.41 4.09 21.62
CA LYS A 254 -35.57 2.80 22.29
C LYS A 254 -36.92 2.15 21.98
N ALA A 255 -38.04 2.89 22.09
CA ALA A 255 -39.38 2.35 21.85
C ALA A 255 -39.55 1.87 20.39
N LEU A 256 -39.17 2.70 19.42
CA LEU A 256 -39.19 2.38 17.99
C LEU A 256 -38.27 1.20 17.63
N PHE A 257 -37.16 1.04 18.35
CA PHE A 257 -36.29 -0.12 18.20
C PHE A 257 -36.98 -1.40 18.71
N GLU A 258 -37.56 -1.37 19.91
CA GLU A 258 -38.28 -2.52 20.48
C GLU A 258 -39.48 -2.93 19.60
N GLU A 259 -40.22 -1.96 19.06
CA GLU A 259 -41.28 -2.13 18.05
C GLU A 259 -40.73 -2.79 16.76
N THR A 260 -39.71 -2.20 16.12
CA THR A 260 -39.13 -2.72 14.87
C THR A 260 -38.58 -4.15 15.04
N ILE A 261 -37.96 -4.47 16.18
CA ILE A 261 -37.46 -5.83 16.45
C ILE A 261 -38.63 -6.82 16.56
N SER A 262 -39.75 -6.41 17.12
CA SER A 262 -40.94 -7.27 17.25
C SER A 262 -41.70 -7.48 15.94
N GLU A 263 -41.67 -6.52 15.02
CA GLU A 263 -42.40 -6.58 13.74
C GLU A 263 -41.57 -7.19 12.59
N GLU A 264 -40.31 -6.77 12.42
CA GLU A 264 -39.50 -7.09 11.24
C GLU A 264 -38.45 -8.20 11.50
N PHE A 265 -38.07 -8.41 12.77
CA PHE A 265 -36.93 -9.28 13.14
C PHE A 265 -37.25 -10.32 14.23
N GLN A 266 -38.52 -10.69 14.40
CA GLN A 266 -38.98 -11.59 15.47
C GLN A 266 -38.22 -12.93 15.52
N ASP A 267 -37.93 -13.53 14.36
CA ASP A 267 -37.26 -14.83 14.24
C ASP A 267 -35.72 -14.73 14.13
N TYR A 268 -35.15 -13.53 14.21
CA TYR A 268 -33.71 -13.32 14.04
C TYR A 268 -32.94 -13.47 15.37
N PHE A 269 -31.81 -14.16 15.33
CA PHE A 269 -30.86 -14.21 16.43
C PHE A 269 -30.05 -12.91 16.51
N ILE A 270 -30.29 -12.14 17.57
CA ILE A 270 -29.71 -10.81 17.76
C ILE A 270 -28.27 -10.90 18.29
N ILE A 271 -27.36 -10.18 17.62
CA ILE A 271 -25.97 -9.97 18.03
C ILE A 271 -25.64 -8.49 17.96
N ALA A 272 -25.27 -7.87 19.07
CA ALA A 272 -24.70 -6.53 19.10
C ALA A 272 -23.17 -6.58 19.02
N THR A 273 -22.57 -5.58 18.36
CA THR A 273 -21.13 -5.44 18.17
C THR A 273 -20.69 -4.01 18.42
N ASP A 274 -19.52 -3.85 19.05
CA ASP A 274 -18.89 -2.55 19.27
C ASP A 274 -17.35 -2.69 19.29
N ALA A 275 -16.65 -1.57 19.12
CA ALA A 275 -15.22 -1.47 19.29
C ALA A 275 -14.83 -0.22 20.06
N SER A 276 -13.73 -0.29 20.82
CA SER A 276 -13.21 0.86 21.55
C SER A 276 -11.74 1.11 21.24
N LYS A 277 -11.34 2.38 21.34
CA LYS A 277 -9.94 2.79 21.20
C LYS A 277 -9.58 3.81 22.26
N SER A 278 -8.69 3.41 23.16
CA SER A 278 -8.06 4.28 24.16
C SER A 278 -6.61 4.57 23.77
N HIS A 279 -5.89 5.31 24.63
CA HIS A 279 -4.45 5.52 24.46
C HIS A 279 -3.61 4.25 24.66
N ILE A 280 -4.17 3.21 25.30
CA ILE A 280 -3.45 2.00 25.70
C ILE A 280 -3.89 0.80 24.86
N TYR A 281 -5.20 0.62 24.69
CA TYR A 281 -5.80 -0.53 24.01
C TYR A 281 -6.63 -0.11 22.81
N THR A 282 -6.71 -1.00 21.83
CA THR A 282 -7.84 -1.06 20.90
C THR A 282 -8.50 -2.41 21.11
N SER A 283 -9.82 -2.42 21.17
CA SER A 283 -10.60 -3.56 21.63
C SER A 283 -11.87 -3.73 20.78
N ILE A 284 -12.37 -4.95 20.74
CA ILE A 284 -13.63 -5.32 20.10
C ILE A 284 -14.49 -6.10 21.08
N ALA A 285 -15.80 -5.97 20.97
CA ALA A 285 -16.74 -6.77 21.73
C ALA A 285 -17.94 -7.19 20.87
N GLY A 286 -18.53 -8.33 21.27
CA GLY A 286 -19.79 -8.81 20.73
C GLY A 286 -20.65 -9.39 21.86
N THR A 287 -21.96 -9.18 21.80
CA THR A 287 -22.93 -9.70 22.77
C THR A 287 -24.13 -10.29 22.05
N SER A 288 -24.55 -11.48 22.45
CA SER A 288 -25.83 -12.09 22.11
C SER A 288 -26.57 -12.52 23.38
N ASN A 289 -27.77 -13.06 23.22
CA ASN A 289 -28.57 -13.59 24.35
C ASN A 289 -27.84 -14.72 25.11
N LEU A 290 -26.95 -15.45 24.42
CA LEU A 290 -26.30 -16.66 24.94
C LEU A 290 -24.86 -16.42 25.40
N ARG A 291 -24.11 -15.57 24.70
CA ARG A 291 -22.65 -15.42 24.86
C ARG A 291 -22.22 -13.98 24.61
N SER A 292 -21.07 -13.62 25.16
CA SER A 292 -20.40 -12.35 24.87
C SER A 292 -18.89 -12.52 24.90
N PHE A 293 -18.17 -11.82 24.04
CA PHE A 293 -16.72 -11.74 24.06
C PHE A 293 -16.24 -10.28 24.16
N PRO A 294 -15.13 -10.05 24.89
CA PRO A 294 -14.26 -8.90 24.70
C PRO A 294 -12.83 -9.32 24.33
N PHE A 295 -12.31 -8.82 23.22
CA PHE A 295 -10.94 -9.07 22.75
C PHE A 295 -10.13 -7.78 22.64
N ARG A 296 -8.81 -7.88 22.88
CA ARG A 296 -7.83 -6.84 22.53
C ARG A 296 -7.30 -7.08 21.12
N ILE A 297 -6.98 -5.99 20.42
CA ILE A 297 -6.26 -6.00 19.16
C ILE A 297 -5.08 -5.02 19.22
N HIS A 298 -4.19 -5.05 18.23
CA HIS A 298 -3.02 -4.16 18.22
C HIS A 298 -3.44 -2.66 18.19
N PRO A 299 -2.91 -1.78 19.06
CA PRO A 299 -3.29 -0.36 19.14
C PRO A 299 -3.06 0.49 17.88
N ILE A 300 -2.34 -0.05 16.89
CA ILE A 300 -2.16 0.59 15.57
C ILE A 300 -3.46 0.58 14.76
N ASN A 301 -4.30 -0.45 14.91
CA ASN A 301 -5.56 -0.57 14.16
C ASN A 301 -6.45 0.64 14.39
N SER A 302 -7.04 1.18 13.32
CA SER A 302 -8.02 2.26 13.41
C SER A 302 -9.32 1.77 14.04
N ILE A 303 -10.15 2.70 14.53
CA ILE A 303 -11.46 2.34 15.08
C ILE A 303 -12.34 1.65 14.02
N PHE A 304 -12.32 2.14 12.78
CA PHE A 304 -12.93 1.50 11.61
C PHE A 304 -12.52 0.02 11.43
N THR A 305 -11.21 -0.26 11.55
CA THR A 305 -10.68 -1.61 11.48
C THR A 305 -11.13 -2.48 12.65
N ALA A 306 -11.23 -1.91 13.85
CA ALA A 306 -11.73 -2.60 15.03
C ALA A 306 -13.23 -2.92 14.91
N GLU A 307 -14.06 -1.96 14.53
CA GLU A 307 -15.50 -2.12 14.26
C GLU A 307 -15.76 -3.23 13.23
N ALA A 308 -15.05 -3.21 12.10
CA ALA A 308 -15.17 -4.27 11.08
C ALA A 308 -14.71 -5.64 11.58
N LEU A 309 -13.73 -5.69 12.48
CA LEU A 309 -13.28 -6.94 13.10
C LEU A 309 -14.25 -7.42 14.19
N ALA A 310 -14.94 -6.52 14.90
CA ALA A 310 -16.00 -6.87 15.86
C ALA A 310 -17.14 -7.62 15.16
N ILE A 311 -17.61 -7.10 14.02
CA ILE A 311 -18.63 -7.77 13.17
C ILE A 311 -18.08 -9.11 12.65
N PHE A 312 -16.83 -9.15 12.17
CA PHE A 312 -16.21 -10.40 11.70
C PHE A 312 -16.18 -11.48 12.79
N GLN A 313 -15.75 -11.12 14.01
CA GLN A 313 -15.61 -12.04 15.13
C GLN A 313 -16.97 -12.45 15.71
N ALA A 314 -17.96 -11.56 15.68
CA ALA A 314 -19.35 -11.88 16.02
C ALA A 314 -19.97 -12.92 15.07
N ILE A 315 -19.67 -12.83 13.78
CA ILE A 315 -20.06 -13.86 12.80
C ILE A 315 -19.34 -15.20 13.05
N ASP A 316 -18.21 -15.22 13.75
CA ASP A 316 -17.51 -16.46 14.12
C ASP A 316 -18.02 -17.07 15.44
N ASP A 317 -17.95 -16.33 16.54
CA ASP A 317 -18.10 -16.87 17.90
C ASP A 317 -19.55 -16.90 18.42
N LEU A 318 -20.42 -16.05 17.86
CA LEU A 318 -21.77 -15.80 18.38
C LEU A 318 -22.89 -16.31 17.45
N SER A 319 -22.60 -16.65 16.19
CA SER A 319 -23.61 -17.16 15.26
C SER A 319 -24.10 -18.56 15.61
N VAL A 320 -25.42 -18.71 15.73
CA VAL A 320 -26.14 -19.99 15.79
C VAL A 320 -26.36 -20.49 14.35
N PRO A 321 -26.31 -21.80 14.03
CA PRO A 321 -26.44 -22.30 12.65
C PRO A 321 -27.88 -22.34 12.10
N ASP A 322 -28.90 -22.44 12.97
CA ASP A 322 -30.28 -22.73 12.59
C ASP A 322 -31.24 -21.50 12.68
N SER A 323 -30.69 -20.29 12.63
CA SER A 323 -31.47 -19.04 12.74
C SER A 323 -30.87 -17.93 11.90
N ASP A 324 -31.70 -17.05 11.34
CA ASP A 324 -31.21 -15.85 10.64
C ASP A 324 -30.53 -14.89 11.64
N LEU A 325 -29.54 -14.11 11.17
CA LEU A 325 -28.67 -13.32 12.04
C LEU A 325 -28.95 -11.83 11.91
N LEU A 326 -29.35 -11.18 13.00
CA LEU A 326 -29.48 -9.73 13.07
C LEU A 326 -28.26 -9.16 13.81
N ILE A 327 -27.38 -8.48 13.07
CA ILE A 327 -26.17 -7.86 13.64
C ILE A 327 -26.38 -6.35 13.76
N LEU A 328 -26.36 -5.89 15.00
CA LEU A 328 -26.46 -4.49 15.39
C LEU A 328 -25.05 -3.90 15.54
N THR A 329 -24.80 -2.75 14.93
CA THR A 329 -23.53 -2.03 15.03
C THR A 329 -23.75 -0.52 14.91
N ASP A 330 -23.01 0.28 15.67
CA ASP A 330 -23.04 1.74 15.53
C ASP A 330 -22.08 2.27 14.44
N SER A 331 -21.27 1.39 13.83
CA SER A 331 -20.38 1.75 12.73
C SER A 331 -21.12 1.91 11.41
N PHE A 332 -21.70 3.09 11.23
CA PHE A 332 -22.22 3.54 9.93
C PHE A 332 -21.17 3.42 8.82
N SER A 333 -19.90 3.70 9.16
CA SER A 333 -18.80 3.75 8.18
C SER A 333 -18.43 2.38 7.61
N VAL A 334 -18.42 1.32 8.45
CA VAL A 334 -18.18 -0.06 8.00
C VAL A 334 -19.34 -0.53 7.14
N LEU A 335 -20.59 -0.30 7.56
CA LEU A 335 -21.78 -0.68 6.80
C LEU A 335 -21.89 0.06 5.45
N GLN A 336 -21.58 1.35 5.41
CA GLN A 336 -21.53 2.13 4.17
C GLN A 336 -20.43 1.62 3.23
N THR A 337 -19.29 1.15 3.77
CA THR A 337 -18.18 0.58 2.97
C THR A 337 -18.50 -0.83 2.46
N LEU A 338 -19.26 -1.63 3.21
CA LEU A 338 -19.80 -2.92 2.75
C LEU A 338 -20.87 -2.72 1.66
N LYS A 339 -21.78 -1.75 1.82
CA LYS A 339 -22.81 -1.43 0.81
C LYS A 339 -22.21 -0.96 -0.51
N ASN A 340 -21.05 -0.30 -0.47
CA ASN A 340 -20.28 0.16 -1.62
C ASN A 340 -19.04 -0.71 -1.88
N LEU A 341 -19.17 -2.04 -1.76
CA LEU A 341 -18.06 -2.97 -1.84
C LEU A 341 -17.33 -2.90 -3.20
N SER A 342 -16.01 -2.82 -3.16
CA SER A 342 -15.16 -2.86 -4.35
C SER A 342 -13.88 -3.64 -4.08
N ILE A 343 -13.19 -4.07 -5.14
CA ILE A 343 -11.86 -4.72 -5.05
C ILE A 343 -10.81 -3.77 -4.42
N LYS A 344 -11.10 -2.47 -4.30
CA LYS A 344 -10.25 -1.47 -3.64
C LYS A 344 -10.65 -1.16 -2.19
N SER A 345 -11.73 -1.74 -1.68
CA SER A 345 -12.16 -1.56 -0.29
C SER A 345 -11.09 -2.13 0.67
N PRO A 346 -11.01 -1.62 1.92
CA PRO A 346 -9.98 -2.06 2.88
C PRO A 346 -9.99 -3.58 3.09
N LYS A 347 -8.81 -4.19 3.29
CA LYS A 347 -8.70 -5.65 3.42
C LYS A 347 -9.57 -6.25 4.53
N VAL A 348 -9.84 -5.52 5.61
CA VAL A 348 -10.77 -5.94 6.68
C VAL A 348 -12.20 -6.10 6.16
N ILE A 349 -12.68 -5.18 5.33
CA ILE A 349 -14.01 -5.22 4.71
C ILE A 349 -14.10 -6.35 3.69
N LEU A 350 -13.04 -6.60 2.93
CA LEU A 350 -12.98 -7.75 2.00
C LEU A 350 -13.01 -9.08 2.76
N ARG A 351 -12.34 -9.18 3.92
CA ARG A 351 -12.41 -10.37 4.79
C ARG A 351 -13.82 -10.56 5.38
N LEU A 352 -14.44 -9.47 5.85
CA LEU A 352 -15.82 -9.48 6.37
C LEU A 352 -16.84 -9.89 5.30
N ALA A 353 -16.78 -9.30 4.11
CA ALA A 353 -17.63 -9.68 2.98
C ALA A 353 -17.42 -11.16 2.58
N HIS A 354 -16.17 -11.64 2.56
CA HIS A 354 -15.91 -13.07 2.34
C HIS A 354 -16.54 -13.95 3.44
N LYS A 355 -16.51 -13.51 4.71
CA LYS A 355 -17.09 -14.23 5.84
C LYS A 355 -18.62 -14.34 5.72
N ILE A 356 -19.28 -13.23 5.41
CA ILE A 356 -20.71 -13.16 5.09
C ILE A 356 -21.03 -14.10 3.91
N LEU A 357 -20.22 -14.08 2.84
CA LEU A 357 -20.39 -15.00 1.70
C LEU A 357 -20.25 -16.47 2.09
N MET A 358 -19.37 -16.83 3.03
CA MET A 358 -19.24 -18.22 3.49
C MET A 358 -20.45 -18.69 4.31
N ARG A 359 -21.21 -17.77 4.92
CA ARG A 359 -22.44 -18.12 5.66
C ARG A 359 -23.59 -18.58 4.75
N THR A 360 -23.56 -18.28 3.44
CA THR A 360 -24.52 -18.81 2.45
C THR A 360 -24.68 -20.33 2.47
N LYS A 361 -23.64 -21.08 2.86
CA LYS A 361 -23.67 -22.55 2.95
C LYS A 361 -24.69 -23.08 3.98
N PHE A 362 -25.02 -22.26 4.97
CA PHE A 362 -25.97 -22.58 6.03
C PHE A 362 -27.41 -22.13 5.70
N HIS A 363 -27.63 -21.52 4.53
CA HIS A 363 -28.94 -20.97 4.09
C HIS A 363 -29.53 -19.89 5.02
N GLN A 364 -28.68 -19.25 5.83
CA GLN A 364 -29.05 -18.17 6.76
C GLN A 364 -29.00 -16.80 6.06
N LYS A 365 -29.97 -15.94 6.33
CA LYS A 365 -29.91 -14.51 6.03
C LYS A 365 -29.11 -13.76 7.10
N ILE A 366 -28.47 -12.66 6.70
CA ILE A 366 -27.76 -11.77 7.62
C ILE A 366 -28.24 -10.33 7.43
N ALA A 367 -29.01 -9.81 8.38
CA ALA A 367 -29.38 -8.41 8.44
C ALA A 367 -28.29 -7.63 9.21
N LEU A 368 -27.62 -6.69 8.54
CA LEU A 368 -26.71 -5.73 9.18
C LEU A 368 -27.46 -4.40 9.37
N VAL A 369 -27.75 -4.07 10.62
CA VAL A 369 -28.55 -2.89 10.97
C VAL A 369 -27.70 -1.89 11.72
N TRP A 370 -27.66 -0.67 11.21
CA TRP A 370 -27.02 0.43 11.91
C TRP A 370 -27.85 0.87 13.11
N THR A 371 -27.27 0.92 14.29
CA THR A 371 -27.94 1.37 15.53
C THR A 371 -27.23 2.57 16.11
N PRO A 372 -27.92 3.69 16.43
CA PRO A 372 -27.28 4.79 17.14
C PRO A 372 -26.68 4.33 18.48
N GLY A 373 -25.38 4.58 18.71
CA GLY A 373 -24.78 4.44 20.03
C GLY A 373 -25.38 5.42 21.05
N HIS A 374 -25.36 5.08 22.34
CA HIS A 374 -25.97 5.86 23.43
C HIS A 374 -27.49 6.02 23.32
N SER A 375 -28.16 4.98 22.83
CA SER A 375 -29.60 4.91 22.55
C SER A 375 -30.41 4.29 23.70
N ASN A 376 -29.79 3.95 24.84
CA ASN A 376 -30.39 3.14 25.92
C ASN A 376 -30.88 1.75 25.47
N ILE A 377 -30.45 1.27 24.31
CA ILE A 377 -30.69 -0.10 23.83
C ILE A 377 -29.76 -1.05 24.59
N THR A 378 -30.32 -1.94 25.42
CA THR A 378 -29.58 -2.79 26.36
C THR A 378 -28.44 -3.59 25.72
N TRP A 379 -28.65 -4.12 24.51
CA TRP A 379 -27.63 -4.87 23.77
C TRP A 379 -26.42 -4.02 23.38
N ILE A 380 -26.66 -2.78 22.96
CA ILE A 380 -25.60 -1.84 22.55
C ILE A 380 -24.83 -1.35 23.78
N GLU A 381 -25.52 -0.86 24.83
CA GLU A 381 -24.85 -0.37 26.05
C GLU A 381 -24.01 -1.46 26.74
N ARG A 382 -24.50 -2.71 26.76
CA ARG A 382 -23.75 -3.85 27.29
C ARG A 382 -22.49 -4.15 26.47
N THR A 383 -22.58 -4.14 25.14
CA THR A 383 -21.44 -4.39 24.25
C THR A 383 -20.41 -3.27 24.34
N TYR A 384 -20.87 -2.02 24.46
CA TYR A 384 -20.04 -0.84 24.67
C TYR A 384 -19.27 -0.86 25.99
N SER A 385 -19.95 -1.25 27.07
CA SER A 385 -19.31 -1.48 28.37
C SER A 385 -18.23 -2.56 28.28
N LEU A 386 -18.49 -3.67 27.57
CA LEU A 386 -17.52 -4.74 27.33
C LEU A 386 -16.33 -4.27 26.48
N ALA A 387 -16.55 -3.47 25.44
CA ALA A 387 -15.49 -2.94 24.59
C ALA A 387 -14.58 -1.94 25.33
N LYS A 388 -15.13 -1.17 26.27
CA LYS A 388 -14.36 -0.20 27.08
C LYS A 388 -13.61 -0.83 28.25
N ASN A 389 -14.22 -1.77 28.97
CA ASN A 389 -13.69 -2.30 30.23
C ASN A 389 -12.66 -3.44 30.04
N VAL A 390 -11.88 -3.36 28.97
CA VAL A 390 -10.90 -4.38 28.59
C VAL A 390 -9.56 -4.14 29.30
N THR A 391 -8.97 -5.23 29.80
CA THR A 391 -7.73 -5.25 30.60
C THR A 391 -6.70 -6.20 29.99
N ASP A 392 -5.48 -6.23 30.54
CA ASP A 392 -4.41 -7.09 30.03
C ASP A 392 -4.66 -8.60 30.15
N SER A 393 -5.60 -9.04 31.00
CA SER A 393 -6.00 -10.45 31.10
C SER A 393 -6.90 -10.90 29.95
N ASN A 394 -7.51 -9.97 29.21
CA ASN A 394 -8.38 -10.30 28.08
C ASN A 394 -7.58 -10.84 26.90
N LEU A 395 -8.16 -11.84 26.23
CA LEU A 395 -7.59 -12.50 25.05
C LEU A 395 -7.21 -11.49 23.97
N TYR A 396 -6.06 -11.71 23.33
CA TYR A 396 -5.46 -10.83 22.35
C TYR A 396 -5.48 -11.46 20.96
N ILE A 397 -6.10 -10.79 20.00
CA ILE A 397 -6.07 -11.18 18.59
C ILE A 397 -4.88 -10.47 17.94
N GLU A 398 -3.84 -11.24 17.63
CA GLU A 398 -2.65 -10.74 16.94
C GLU A 398 -2.95 -10.50 15.45
N TRP A 399 -3.55 -9.35 15.17
CA TRP A 399 -3.85 -8.94 13.81
C TRP A 399 -3.76 -7.41 13.63
N ILE A 400 -3.22 -6.98 12.49
CA ILE A 400 -3.08 -5.57 12.12
C ILE A 400 -3.46 -5.37 10.65
N ALA A 401 -4.32 -4.39 10.35
CA ALA A 401 -4.60 -4.00 8.97
C ALA A 401 -3.36 -3.34 8.34
N VAL A 402 -3.05 -3.70 7.09
CA VAL A 402 -1.85 -3.16 6.40
C VAL A 402 -2.06 -1.70 6.02
N GLU A 403 -3.31 -1.30 5.80
CA GLU A 403 -3.75 0.08 5.63
C GLU A 403 -3.41 0.93 6.87
N ASP A 404 -3.65 0.40 8.08
CA ASP A 404 -3.34 1.06 9.35
C ASP A 404 -1.83 1.11 9.62
N ILE A 405 -1.08 0.05 9.29
CA ILE A 405 0.40 0.06 9.30
C ILE A 405 0.93 1.18 8.39
N CYS A 406 0.42 1.28 7.16
CA CYS A 406 0.81 2.33 6.21
C CYS A 406 0.51 3.72 6.77
N SER A 407 -0.69 3.92 7.33
CA SER A 407 -1.13 5.18 7.92
C SER A 407 -0.25 5.59 9.11
N TYR A 408 0.00 4.65 10.03
CA TYR A 408 0.83 4.85 11.22
C TYR A 408 2.25 5.29 10.87
N TYR A 409 2.96 4.55 10.01
CA TYR A 409 4.32 4.94 9.61
C TYR A 409 4.35 6.21 8.75
N SER A 410 3.32 6.48 7.94
CA SER A 410 3.19 7.76 7.23
C SER A 410 3.12 8.93 8.23
N ASN A 411 2.27 8.83 9.24
CA ASN A 411 2.12 9.85 10.28
C ASN A 411 3.39 10.02 11.13
N LEU A 412 4.02 8.92 11.56
CA LEU A 412 5.32 8.96 12.25
C LEU A 412 6.41 9.62 11.39
N SER A 413 6.45 9.35 10.09
CA SER A 413 7.44 9.93 9.17
C SER A 413 7.30 11.45 9.02
N ILE A 414 6.13 12.01 9.36
CA ILE A 414 5.86 13.46 9.37
C ILE A 414 6.10 14.04 10.77
N GLN A 415 5.57 13.39 11.82
CA GLN A 415 5.66 13.87 13.20
C GLN A 415 7.09 13.88 13.73
N LYS A 416 7.84 12.78 13.56
CA LYS A 416 9.17 12.62 14.17
C LYS A 416 10.19 13.65 13.66
N PRO A 417 10.24 14.02 12.36
CA PRO A 417 11.07 15.15 11.90
C PRO A 417 10.61 16.51 12.44
N ILE A 418 9.31 16.74 12.63
CA ILE A 418 8.78 18.00 13.19
C ILE A 418 9.15 18.13 14.67
N GLU A 419 9.00 17.05 15.44
CA GLU A 419 9.40 16.98 16.85
C GLU A 419 10.91 17.14 17.01
N ASN A 420 11.71 16.42 16.21
CA ASN A 420 13.16 16.58 16.18
C ASN A 420 13.57 18.03 15.82
N PHE A 421 12.85 18.70 14.91
CA PHE A 421 13.13 20.09 14.56
C PHE A 421 12.79 21.05 15.72
N ARG A 422 11.60 20.88 16.34
CA ARG A 422 11.18 21.67 17.51
C ARG A 422 12.14 21.54 18.69
N ASN A 423 12.66 20.33 18.92
CA ASN A 423 13.62 20.04 19.99
C ASN A 423 15.08 20.35 19.60
N SER A 424 15.33 21.02 18.46
CA SER A 424 16.68 21.33 17.99
C SER A 424 17.04 22.80 18.16
N LYS A 425 18.34 23.07 18.33
CA LYS A 425 18.94 24.41 18.26
C LYS A 425 18.66 25.20 16.96
N TYR A 426 18.09 24.55 15.94
CA TYR A 426 17.70 25.23 14.70
C TYR A 426 16.34 25.92 14.81
N LEU A 427 15.50 25.60 15.82
CA LEU A 427 14.22 26.29 16.05
C LEU A 427 14.45 27.76 16.42
N GLU A 428 15.44 28.07 17.27
CA GLU A 428 15.79 29.46 17.62
C GLU A 428 16.26 30.26 16.39
N ILE A 429 17.00 29.60 15.49
CA ILE A 429 17.60 30.22 14.30
C ILE A 429 16.53 30.45 13.21
N LEU A 430 15.70 29.45 12.93
CA LEU A 430 14.77 29.45 11.78
C LEU A 430 13.32 29.81 12.18
N GLY A 431 12.96 29.67 13.45
CA GLY A 431 11.60 29.83 13.96
C GLY A 431 10.62 28.75 13.48
N ASP A 432 9.33 28.93 13.77
CA ASP A 432 8.26 28.16 13.16
C ASP A 432 8.18 28.41 11.64
N LEU A 433 8.87 27.56 10.89
CA LEU A 433 8.75 27.51 9.43
C LEU A 433 7.40 26.88 9.05
N LEU A 434 6.70 27.47 8.08
CA LEU A 434 5.53 26.82 7.48
C LEU A 434 5.94 25.48 6.85
N SER A 435 5.14 24.45 7.11
CA SER A 435 5.34 23.14 6.49
C SER A 435 5.24 23.24 4.97
N ILE A 436 6.23 22.67 4.28
CA ILE A 436 6.19 22.57 2.81
C ILE A 436 4.96 21.78 2.32
N LEU A 437 4.42 20.88 3.15
CA LEU A 437 3.18 20.15 2.85
C LEU A 437 1.96 21.09 2.81
N SER A 438 1.94 22.16 3.61
CA SER A 438 0.89 23.18 3.60
C SER A 438 1.00 24.09 2.37
N LEU A 439 2.22 24.33 1.87
CA LEU A 439 2.47 25.19 0.72
C LEU A 439 2.40 24.44 -0.62
N ALA A 440 2.67 23.13 -0.65
CA ALA A 440 2.68 22.31 -1.87
C ALA A 440 1.44 22.45 -2.78
N PRO A 441 0.18 22.58 -2.28
CA PRO A 441 -1.00 22.81 -3.11
C PRO A 441 -1.01 24.15 -3.88
N TRP A 442 -0.10 25.07 -3.53
CA TRP A 442 0.04 26.39 -4.14
C TRP A 442 1.23 26.48 -5.12
N LEU A 443 2.06 25.45 -5.18
CA LEU A 443 3.26 25.36 -6.03
C LEU A 443 2.95 24.57 -7.31
N LYS A 444 3.50 25.00 -8.45
CA LYS A 444 3.16 24.41 -9.77
C LYS A 444 4.03 23.22 -10.14
N ASN A 445 5.24 23.13 -9.58
CA ASN A 445 6.25 22.17 -10.01
C ASN A 445 7.35 22.01 -8.94
N ARG A 446 8.13 20.93 -9.09
CA ARG A 446 9.26 20.58 -8.20
C ARG A 446 10.34 21.67 -8.10
N HIS A 447 10.47 22.56 -9.08
CA HIS A 447 11.46 23.63 -9.04
C HIS A 447 11.01 24.76 -8.09
N GLU A 448 9.72 25.10 -8.08
CA GLU A 448 9.12 25.99 -7.08
C GLU A 448 9.24 25.39 -5.66
N ASP A 449 8.99 24.07 -5.48
CA ASP A 449 9.20 23.37 -4.20
C ASP A 449 10.63 23.56 -3.67
N ILE A 450 11.64 23.37 -4.52
CA ILE A 450 13.06 23.49 -4.17
C ILE A 450 13.40 24.93 -3.78
N ILE A 451 12.94 25.92 -4.55
CA ILE A 451 13.19 27.34 -4.26
C ILE A 451 12.58 27.73 -2.92
N ILE A 452 11.28 27.44 -2.69
CA ILE A 452 10.63 27.79 -1.42
C ILE A 452 11.29 27.07 -0.24
N THR A 453 11.57 25.77 -0.36
CA THR A 453 12.25 25.02 0.70
C THR A 453 13.61 25.62 1.04
N ARG A 454 14.41 26.00 0.02
CA ARG A 454 15.71 26.65 0.20
C ARG A 454 15.60 28.04 0.81
N ILE A 455 14.61 28.85 0.43
CA ILE A 455 14.37 30.18 0.98
C ILE A 455 13.95 30.10 2.46
N LEU A 456 13.02 29.20 2.81
CA LEU A 456 12.59 28.93 4.18
C LEU A 456 13.75 28.45 5.07
N THR A 457 14.63 27.59 4.53
CA THR A 457 15.77 27.03 5.28
C THR A 457 17.06 27.87 5.19
N ARG A 458 17.05 29.03 4.52
CA ARG A 458 18.23 29.87 4.22
C ARG A 458 19.34 29.14 3.42
N MET A 459 18.98 28.08 2.70
CA MET A 459 19.84 27.24 1.86
C MET A 459 19.75 27.58 0.36
N ILE A 460 19.23 28.76 0.01
CA ILE A 460 19.21 29.25 -1.37
C ILE A 460 20.61 29.81 -1.71
N ILE A 461 21.09 29.61 -2.94
CA ILE A 461 22.51 29.83 -3.24
C ILE A 461 22.79 31.32 -3.35
N THR A 462 23.52 31.86 -2.37
CA THR A 462 24.04 33.23 -2.36
C THR A 462 25.56 33.23 -2.15
N PRO A 463 26.28 34.32 -2.49
CA PRO A 463 27.74 34.40 -2.27
C PRO A 463 28.17 34.20 -0.82
N ALA A 464 27.38 34.67 0.15
CA ALA A 464 27.63 34.41 1.58
C ALA A 464 27.50 32.93 1.94
N LEU A 465 26.46 32.24 1.45
CA LEU A 465 26.28 30.81 1.67
C LEU A 465 27.41 29.99 1.04
N LEU A 466 27.82 30.34 -0.19
CA LEU A 466 28.94 29.68 -0.87
C LEU A 466 30.28 29.91 -0.16
N HIS A 467 30.54 31.12 0.32
CA HIS A 467 31.73 31.43 1.12
C HIS A 467 31.77 30.62 2.43
N ARG A 468 30.63 30.47 3.11
CA ARG A 468 30.51 29.61 4.31
C ARG A 468 30.82 28.13 4.05
N PHE A 469 30.67 27.65 2.81
CA PHE A 469 31.08 26.31 2.38
C PHE A 469 32.48 26.25 1.72
N GLY A 470 33.24 27.36 1.69
CA GLY A 470 34.54 27.44 1.04
C GLY A 470 34.51 27.39 -0.49
N LEU A 471 33.35 27.67 -1.11
CA LEU A 471 33.11 27.59 -2.55
C LEU A 471 33.11 28.97 -3.25
N HIS A 472 33.30 30.06 -2.51
CA HIS A 472 33.37 31.42 -3.06
C HIS A 472 34.24 32.32 -2.17
N ASN A 473 35.08 33.15 -2.77
CA ASN A 473 36.15 33.86 -2.03
C ASN A 473 35.67 35.13 -1.29
N ASN A 474 34.49 35.66 -1.61
CA ASN A 474 34.00 36.91 -1.04
C ASN A 474 32.51 36.79 -0.64
N PRO A 475 32.14 36.94 0.65
CA PRO A 475 30.75 36.83 1.07
C PRO A 475 29.93 38.12 0.84
N PHE A 476 30.58 39.26 0.51
CA PHE A 476 29.96 40.58 0.51
C PHE A 476 29.31 40.97 -0.83
N CYS A 477 28.30 41.84 -0.76
CA CYS A 477 27.66 42.45 -1.92
C CYS A 477 28.52 43.59 -2.49
N SER A 478 28.83 43.54 -3.80
CA SER A 478 29.68 44.52 -4.49
C SER A 478 29.17 45.97 -4.48
N VAL A 479 27.88 46.22 -4.19
CA VAL A 479 27.26 47.56 -4.24
C VAL A 479 27.15 48.22 -2.87
N CYS A 480 27.02 47.43 -1.80
CA CYS A 480 26.77 47.96 -0.45
C CYS A 480 27.62 47.33 0.66
N ASN A 481 28.59 46.50 0.29
CA ASN A 481 29.61 45.91 1.17
C ASN A 481 29.09 45.25 2.46
N GLN A 482 27.88 44.67 2.39
CA GLN A 482 27.29 43.86 3.45
C GLN A 482 27.23 42.40 3.03
N GLU A 483 27.18 41.49 4.01
CA GLU A 483 27.12 40.05 3.76
C GLU A 483 25.92 39.70 2.87
N ASN A 484 26.18 39.00 1.78
CA ASN A 484 25.22 38.77 0.71
C ASN A 484 24.34 37.55 1.02
N THR A 485 23.59 37.63 2.12
CA THR A 485 22.61 36.62 2.56
C THR A 485 21.27 36.79 1.84
N ILE A 486 20.37 35.80 1.98
CA ILE A 486 19.03 35.91 1.39
C ILE A 486 18.20 37.03 2.04
N GLU A 487 18.36 37.26 3.34
CA GLU A 487 17.78 38.38 4.08
C GLU A 487 18.26 39.71 3.51
N HIS A 488 19.58 39.82 3.28
CA HIS A 488 20.16 41.02 2.71
C HIS A 488 19.60 41.29 1.31
N ILE A 489 19.59 40.29 0.41
CA ILE A 489 19.07 40.41 -0.95
C ILE A 489 17.59 40.85 -0.96
N LEU A 490 16.74 40.16 -0.20
CA LEU A 490 15.28 40.33 -0.25
C LEU A 490 14.73 41.51 0.56
N LEU A 491 15.46 42.05 1.54
CA LEU A 491 14.98 43.15 2.39
C LEU A 491 15.83 44.42 2.27
N ILE A 492 17.16 44.32 2.26
CA ILE A 492 18.06 45.45 2.56
C ILE A 492 18.81 45.97 1.32
N CYS A 493 19.39 45.09 0.53
CA CYS A 493 20.42 45.36 -0.47
C CYS A 493 20.07 46.52 -1.42
N LYS A 494 20.93 47.54 -1.52
CA LYS A 494 20.70 48.71 -2.38
C LYS A 494 20.54 48.33 -3.86
N LYS A 495 21.30 47.32 -4.33
CA LYS A 495 21.26 46.78 -5.71
C LYS A 495 19.85 46.39 -6.17
N TYR A 496 19.06 45.76 -5.30
CA TYR A 496 17.73 45.23 -5.64
C TYR A 496 16.57 46.15 -5.26
N LEU A 497 16.83 47.41 -4.85
CA LEU A 497 15.78 48.36 -4.46
C LEU A 497 14.70 48.57 -5.56
N PRO A 498 15.03 48.69 -6.87
CA PRO A 498 14.00 48.81 -7.92
C PRO A 498 13.11 47.56 -8.02
N HIS A 499 13.71 46.38 -7.98
CA HIS A 499 13.00 45.09 -8.03
C HIS A 499 12.06 44.92 -6.84
N ARG A 500 12.50 45.31 -5.64
CA ARG A 500 11.66 45.30 -4.44
C ARG A 500 10.46 46.26 -4.58
N ARG A 501 10.64 47.48 -5.10
CA ARG A 501 9.52 48.41 -5.35
C ARG A 501 8.46 47.81 -6.28
N ILE A 502 8.87 47.18 -7.39
CA ILE A 502 7.95 46.50 -8.32
C ILE A 502 7.19 45.37 -7.62
N PHE A 503 7.89 44.59 -6.79
CA PHE A 503 7.31 43.49 -6.04
C PHE A 503 6.26 43.96 -5.02
N TRP A 504 6.54 45.04 -4.27
CA TRP A 504 5.60 45.62 -3.31
C TRP A 504 4.33 46.17 -3.96
N LEU A 505 4.46 46.86 -5.10
CA LEU A 505 3.30 47.32 -5.89
C LEU A 505 2.40 46.16 -6.35
N LYS A 506 2.99 45.02 -6.76
CA LYS A 506 2.21 43.83 -7.14
C LYS A 506 1.52 43.11 -5.97
N LEU A 507 2.06 43.25 -4.76
CA LEU A 507 1.47 42.71 -3.54
C LEU A 507 0.50 43.66 -2.84
N ASN A 508 0.51 44.96 -3.19
CA ASN A 508 -0.22 46.03 -2.51
C ASN A 508 0.17 46.15 -1.02
N LEU A 509 1.47 46.05 -0.72
CA LEU A 509 2.03 46.09 0.65
C LEU A 509 3.01 47.26 0.82
N ASN A 510 3.02 47.88 2.00
CA ASN A 510 3.93 48.98 2.33
C ASN A 510 5.32 48.49 2.81
N LEU A 511 6.36 49.22 2.42
CA LEU A 511 7.78 48.94 2.72
C LEU A 511 8.11 48.80 4.22
N GLN A 512 7.34 49.46 5.10
CA GLN A 512 7.59 49.49 6.55
C GLN A 512 7.09 48.24 7.31
N ILE A 513 6.38 47.31 6.64
CA ILE A 513 5.72 46.17 7.32
C ILE A 513 6.71 45.09 7.79
N PHE A 514 7.89 44.99 7.17
CA PHE A 514 8.82 43.87 7.39
C PHE A 514 9.94 44.20 8.37
N SER A 515 9.66 44.11 9.67
CA SER A 515 10.66 44.24 10.74
C SER A 515 11.68 43.10 10.77
N SER A 516 11.38 41.94 10.16
CA SER A 516 12.30 40.80 10.08
C SER A 516 11.99 39.87 8.91
N TYR A 517 12.96 39.02 8.57
CA TYR A 517 12.79 37.95 7.58
C TYR A 517 11.68 36.95 7.95
N LYS A 518 11.45 36.69 9.25
CA LYS A 518 10.35 35.83 9.70
C LYS A 518 8.99 36.45 9.35
N VAL A 519 8.78 37.73 9.64
CA VAL A 519 7.55 38.46 9.29
C VAL A 519 7.35 38.45 7.77
N PHE A 520 8.41 38.73 7.01
CA PHE A 520 8.38 38.65 5.55
C PHE A 520 7.91 37.28 5.03
N LEU A 521 8.50 36.18 5.50
CA LEU A 521 8.12 34.84 5.08
C LEU A 521 6.66 34.51 5.43
N HIS A 522 6.17 34.87 6.61
CA HIS A 522 4.76 34.67 6.97
C HIS A 522 3.81 35.45 6.06
N THR A 523 4.11 36.70 5.71
CA THR A 523 3.25 37.52 4.82
C THR A 523 3.24 37.03 3.37
N ILE A 524 4.36 36.49 2.87
CA ILE A 524 4.42 35.87 1.54
C ILE A 524 3.70 34.52 1.53
N CYS A 525 3.80 33.75 2.62
CA CYS A 525 3.16 32.45 2.77
C CYS A 525 1.72 32.53 3.33
N SER A 526 1.14 33.72 3.50
CA SER A 526 -0.25 33.86 3.97
C SER A 526 -1.29 33.66 2.88
N SER A 527 -0.92 33.81 1.60
CA SER A 527 -1.83 33.59 0.47
C SER A 527 -1.15 32.98 -0.75
N LYS A 528 -1.88 32.14 -1.48
CA LYS A 528 -1.47 31.59 -2.77
C LYS A 528 -1.08 32.68 -3.79
N ARG A 529 -1.75 33.85 -3.75
CA ARG A 529 -1.43 35.00 -4.61
C ARG A 529 -0.05 35.57 -4.28
N HIS A 530 0.24 35.83 -3.00
CA HIS A 530 1.52 36.40 -2.58
C HIS A 530 2.68 35.48 -2.93
N LEU A 531 2.55 34.18 -2.62
CA LEU A 531 3.57 33.17 -2.92
C LEU A 531 3.87 33.04 -4.42
N GLN A 532 2.83 33.07 -5.27
CA GLN A 532 3.00 33.00 -6.73
C GLN A 532 3.62 34.28 -7.32
N VAL A 533 3.27 35.47 -6.82
CA VAL A 533 3.91 36.74 -7.22
C VAL A 533 5.38 36.75 -6.79
N PHE A 534 5.70 36.30 -5.57
CA PHE A 534 7.06 36.18 -5.07
C PHE A 534 7.92 35.26 -5.94
N LEU A 535 7.43 34.04 -6.23
CA LEU A 535 8.13 33.08 -7.10
C LEU A 535 8.40 33.59 -8.52
N GLN A 536 7.50 34.40 -9.08
CA GLN A 536 7.74 35.06 -10.36
C GLN A 536 8.86 36.12 -10.27
N MET A 537 8.93 36.86 -9.16
CA MET A 537 9.93 37.91 -8.95
C MET A 537 11.30 37.38 -8.52
N MET A 538 11.42 36.14 -8.04
CA MET A 538 12.73 35.51 -7.76
C MET A 538 13.69 35.48 -8.96
N LYS A 539 13.17 35.52 -10.19
CA LYS A 539 13.97 35.64 -11.43
C LYS A 539 14.71 36.98 -11.58
N LEU A 540 14.41 37.98 -10.74
CA LEU A 540 14.95 39.35 -10.81
C LEU A 540 16.06 39.62 -9.78
N PHE A 541 16.49 38.58 -9.04
CA PHE A 541 17.54 38.65 -8.05
C PHE A 541 18.63 37.65 -8.43
N ASP A 542 19.91 38.00 -8.24
CA ASP A 542 21.03 37.09 -8.58
C ASP A 542 21.18 36.04 -7.48
N ILE A 543 20.38 34.99 -7.58
CA ILE A 543 20.29 33.85 -6.65
C ILE A 543 20.28 32.57 -7.50
N TYR A 544 21.14 31.60 -7.17
CA TYR A 544 21.39 30.40 -8.01
C TYR A 544 20.64 29.12 -7.56
#